data_AF-A0A0P1P2Y7-F1
#
_entry.id   AF-A0A0P1P2Y7-F1
#
_cell.length_a   1.000
_cell.length_b   1.000
_cell.length_c   1.000
_cell.angle_alpha   90.00
_cell.angle_beta   90.00
_cell.angle_gamma   90.00
#
_symmetry.space_group_name_H-M   'P 1'
#
loop_
_entity.id
_entity.type
_entity.pdbx_description
1 polymer ?
#
loop_
_entity_poly.entity_id
_entity_poly.type
_entity_poly.pdbx_seq_one_letter_code
_entity_poly.pdbx_strand_id
1 'polypeptide(L)'
;MKSLFRFAFLILFSLSSLFSQIKIGYVDSETIMKQLPEAQEAQRRIDALVQQWQSELQKMRDEWKAKYDEYEKRKLILTDEARAQMEKELSELDRKIAEYQMQKFGPDGELYRKQDELVKPIQNKIFNAIKEVAV
;
A
#
# COMPACT_ATOMS: atom_id res chain seq x y z
N MET A 1 21.78 -14.17 -58.58
CA MET A 1 21.88 -14.09 -57.10
C MET A 1 20.75 -13.25 -56.48
N LYS A 2 19.48 -13.58 -56.76
CA LYS A 2 18.31 -12.86 -56.19
C LYS A 2 17.23 -13.82 -55.62
N SER A 3 17.37 -15.13 -55.85
CA SER A 3 16.46 -16.17 -55.34
C SER A 3 16.84 -16.73 -53.97
N LEU A 4 18.12 -16.62 -53.56
CA LEU A 4 18.59 -17.07 -52.23
C LEU A 4 18.10 -16.18 -51.08
N PHE A 5 17.80 -14.90 -51.35
CA PHE A 5 17.34 -13.96 -50.32
C PHE A 5 15.87 -14.17 -49.94
N ARG A 6 15.05 -14.75 -50.83
CA ARG A 6 13.62 -15.01 -50.56
C ARG A 6 13.41 -16.24 -49.67
N PHE A 7 14.36 -17.18 -49.66
CA PHE A 7 14.27 -18.38 -48.82
C PHE A 7 14.67 -18.12 -47.36
N ALA A 8 15.54 -17.14 -47.11
CA ALA A 8 15.91 -16.73 -45.76
C ALA A 8 14.79 -15.99 -45.01
N PHE A 9 13.87 -15.33 -45.73
CA PHE A 9 12.76 -14.59 -45.12
C PHE A 9 11.57 -15.49 -44.73
N LEU A 10 11.44 -16.68 -45.33
CA LEU A 10 10.36 -17.64 -45.03
C LEU A 10 10.63 -18.51 -43.79
N ILE A 11 11.90 -18.66 -43.38
CA ILE A 11 12.27 -19.42 -42.16
C ILE A 11 12.11 -18.56 -40.89
N LEU A 12 12.12 -17.23 -41.02
CA LEU A 12 11.94 -16.31 -39.91
C LEU A 12 10.47 -16.13 -39.48
N PHE A 13 9.50 -16.55 -40.31
CA PHE A 13 8.07 -16.41 -39.98
C PHE A 13 7.46 -17.65 -39.30
N SER A 14 8.17 -18.78 -39.27
CA SER A 14 7.70 -20.02 -38.62
C SER A 14 8.10 -20.16 -37.14
N LEU A 15 8.82 -19.19 -36.57
CA LEU A 15 9.24 -19.20 -35.16
C LEU A 15 8.32 -18.38 -34.23
N SER A 16 7.31 -17.68 -34.76
CA SER A 16 6.38 -16.87 -33.97
C SER A 16 5.25 -17.66 -33.29
N SER A 17 5.16 -18.98 -33.50
CA SER A 17 4.15 -19.85 -32.86
C SER A 17 4.65 -20.59 -31.61
N LEU A 18 5.87 -20.31 -31.12
CA LEU A 18 6.39 -20.88 -29.86
C LEU A 18 6.15 -20.02 -28.62
N PHE A 19 5.46 -18.88 -28.75
CA PHE A 19 4.76 -18.32 -27.61
C PHE A 19 3.43 -19.06 -27.48
N SER A 20 3.52 -20.31 -27.01
CA SER A 20 2.42 -20.91 -26.27
C SER A 20 2.04 -19.86 -25.22
N GLN A 21 0.86 -19.30 -25.41
CA GLN A 21 0.22 -18.44 -24.44
C GLN A 21 0.25 -19.24 -23.13
N ILE A 22 1.17 -18.89 -22.24
CA ILE A 22 1.17 -19.35 -20.85
C ILE A 22 -0.09 -18.71 -20.25
N LYS A 23 -1.25 -19.28 -20.58
CA LYS A 23 -2.52 -19.15 -19.89
C LYS A 23 -2.51 -20.04 -18.64
N ILE A 24 -1.34 -20.29 -18.08
CA ILE A 24 -1.12 -21.13 -16.90
C ILE A 24 -0.43 -20.24 -15.86
N GLY A 25 -1.19 -19.74 -14.88
CA GLY A 25 -0.63 -19.18 -13.64
C GLY A 25 -0.92 -17.71 -13.32
N TYR A 26 -1.54 -16.95 -14.22
CA TYR A 26 -2.19 -15.66 -13.88
C TYR A 26 -3.72 -15.78 -13.99
N VAL A 27 -4.25 -16.98 -13.75
CA VAL A 27 -5.70 -17.15 -13.52
C VAL A 27 -5.98 -16.55 -12.15
N ASP A 28 -6.16 -15.24 -12.16
CA ASP A 28 -6.86 -14.48 -11.13
C ASP A 28 -6.40 -14.79 -9.70
N SER A 29 -5.10 -14.62 -9.43
CA SER A 29 -4.54 -14.73 -8.07
C SER A 29 -5.30 -13.85 -7.08
N GLU A 30 -5.91 -12.74 -7.54
CA GLU A 30 -6.78 -11.89 -6.76
C GLU A 30 -8.12 -12.58 -6.41
N THR A 31 -8.78 -13.24 -7.36
CA THR A 31 -10.00 -14.04 -7.10
C THR A 31 -9.73 -15.29 -6.28
N ILE A 32 -8.59 -15.96 -6.47
CA ILE A 32 -8.19 -17.11 -5.63
C ILE A 32 -7.90 -16.63 -4.20
N MET A 33 -7.19 -15.50 -4.02
CA MET A 33 -7.01 -14.89 -2.69
C MET A 33 -8.36 -14.54 -2.05
N LYS A 34 -9.33 -14.01 -2.81
CA LYS A 34 -10.67 -13.70 -2.27
C LYS A 34 -11.44 -14.94 -1.78
N GLN A 35 -11.11 -16.14 -2.27
CA GLN A 35 -11.75 -17.40 -1.89
C GLN A 35 -11.00 -18.15 -0.76
N LEU A 36 -9.77 -17.77 -0.45
CA LEU A 36 -8.98 -18.40 0.62
C LEU A 36 -9.31 -17.80 1.99
N PRO A 37 -9.75 -18.62 2.98
CA PRO A 37 -10.06 -18.12 4.33
C PRO A 37 -8.88 -17.37 4.99
N GLU A 38 -7.65 -17.82 4.75
CA GLU A 38 -6.43 -17.20 5.27
C GLU A 38 -6.20 -15.80 4.71
N ALA A 39 -6.51 -15.59 3.43
CA ALA A 39 -6.39 -14.29 2.77
C ALA A 39 -7.47 -13.31 3.21
N GLN A 40 -8.71 -13.79 3.42
CA GLN A 40 -9.76 -12.98 4.01
C GLN A 40 -9.40 -12.55 5.44
N GLU A 41 -8.80 -13.44 6.23
CA GLU A 41 -8.35 -13.12 7.59
C GLU A 41 -7.19 -12.09 7.59
N ALA A 42 -6.23 -12.24 6.69
CA ALA A 42 -5.17 -11.25 6.47
C ALA A 42 -5.76 -9.88 6.11
N GLN A 43 -6.71 -9.84 5.18
CA GLN A 43 -7.39 -8.61 4.79
C GLN A 43 -8.13 -7.95 5.97
N ARG A 44 -8.90 -8.73 6.75
CA ARG A 44 -9.59 -8.22 7.94
C ARG A 44 -8.63 -7.58 8.94
N ARG A 45 -7.45 -8.17 9.14
CA ARG A 45 -6.41 -7.64 10.03
C ARG A 45 -5.84 -6.32 9.51
N ILE A 46 -5.58 -6.24 8.21
CA ILE A 46 -5.11 -5.01 7.57
C ILE A 46 -6.17 -3.91 7.71
N ASP A 47 -7.43 -4.21 7.41
CA ASP A 47 -8.54 -3.25 7.50
C ASP A 47 -8.71 -2.72 8.94
N ALA A 48 -8.61 -3.60 9.94
CA ALA A 48 -8.68 -3.22 11.34
C ALA A 48 -7.53 -2.27 11.74
N LEU A 49 -6.30 -2.53 11.29
CA LEU A 49 -5.16 -1.64 11.51
C LEU A 49 -5.36 -0.28 10.86
N VAL A 50 -5.83 -0.26 9.60
CA VAL A 50 -6.13 0.98 8.88
C VAL A 50 -7.18 1.80 9.62
N GLN A 51 -8.28 1.20 10.04
CA GLN A 51 -9.33 1.88 10.82
C GLN A 51 -8.80 2.44 12.14
N GLN A 52 -7.99 1.66 12.86
CA GLN A 52 -7.36 2.11 14.10
C GLN A 52 -6.47 3.34 13.87
N TRP A 53 -5.58 3.29 12.88
CA TRP A 53 -4.66 4.39 12.58
C TRP A 53 -5.38 5.62 12.05
N GLN A 54 -6.46 5.45 11.27
CA GLN A 54 -7.32 6.56 10.85
C GLN A 54 -8.01 7.23 12.04
N SER A 55 -8.52 6.44 12.99
CA SER A 55 -9.12 6.98 14.21
C SER A 55 -8.11 7.78 15.04
N GLU A 56 -6.88 7.29 15.15
CA GLU A 56 -5.83 8.00 15.88
C GLU A 56 -5.42 9.31 15.17
N LEU A 57 -5.24 9.29 13.85
CA LEU A 57 -5.02 10.51 13.08
C LEU A 57 -6.15 11.53 13.27
N GLN A 58 -7.40 11.07 13.32
CA GLN A 58 -8.53 11.97 13.53
C GLN A 58 -8.46 12.62 14.91
N LYS A 59 -8.16 11.87 15.98
CA LYS A 59 -7.98 12.44 17.32
C LYS A 59 -6.88 13.50 17.36
N MET A 60 -5.74 13.24 16.71
CA MET A 60 -4.64 14.22 16.66
C MET A 60 -5.07 15.51 15.93
N ARG A 61 -5.81 15.39 14.83
CA ARG A 61 -6.36 16.56 14.10
C ARG A 61 -7.40 17.32 14.92
N ASP A 62 -8.24 16.60 15.67
CA ASP A 62 -9.25 17.21 16.54
C ASP A 62 -8.57 17.96 17.70
N GLU A 63 -7.48 17.41 18.26
CA GLU A 63 -6.65 18.08 19.27
C GLU A 63 -6.02 19.36 18.72
N TRP A 64 -5.40 19.28 17.53
CA TRP A 64 -4.83 20.44 16.85
C TRP A 64 -5.90 21.52 16.62
N LYS A 65 -7.08 21.13 16.12
CA LYS A 65 -8.19 22.05 15.89
C LYS A 65 -8.67 22.71 17.17
N ALA A 66 -8.81 21.95 18.25
CA ALA A 66 -9.23 22.50 19.54
C ALA A 66 -8.24 23.55 20.07
N LYS A 67 -6.93 23.27 19.97
CA LYS A 67 -5.87 24.22 20.35
C LYS A 67 -5.85 25.46 19.45
N TYR A 68 -6.07 25.28 18.15
CA TYR A 68 -6.11 26.39 17.21
C TYR A 68 -7.31 27.30 17.49
N ASP A 69 -8.49 26.71 17.72
CA ASP A 69 -9.70 27.46 18.05
C ASP A 69 -9.55 28.20 19.40
N GLU A 70 -8.80 27.65 20.37
CA GLU A 70 -8.46 28.34 21.61
C GLU A 70 -7.51 29.52 21.38
N TYR A 71 -6.45 29.30 20.61
CA TYR A 71 -5.49 30.34 20.23
C TYR A 71 -6.20 31.52 19.56
N GLU A 72 -7.05 31.26 18.56
CA GLU A 72 -7.77 32.30 17.83
C GLU A 72 -8.69 33.15 18.72
N LYS A 73 -9.35 32.53 19.72
CA LYS A 73 -10.19 33.24 20.69
C LYS A 73 -9.40 34.14 21.62
N ARG A 74 -8.16 33.77 21.95
CA ARG A 74 -7.37 34.41 23.00
C ARG A 74 -6.24 35.27 22.47
N LYS A 75 -5.82 35.15 21.21
CA LYS A 75 -4.59 35.75 20.66
C LYS A 75 -4.42 37.25 20.90
N LEU A 76 -5.52 38.01 20.98
CA LEU A 76 -5.51 39.46 21.23
C LEU A 76 -5.21 39.84 22.70
N ILE A 77 -5.42 38.91 23.64
CA ILE A 77 -5.20 39.11 25.07
C ILE A 77 -4.01 38.32 25.62
N LEU A 78 -3.34 37.52 24.77
CA LEU A 78 -2.14 36.78 25.15
C LEU A 78 -0.90 37.70 25.17
N THR A 79 0.00 37.45 26.11
CA THR A 79 1.37 37.99 26.04
C THR A 79 2.12 37.36 24.87
N ASP A 80 3.21 37.98 24.44
CA ASP A 80 4.00 37.49 23.32
C ASP A 80 4.60 36.10 23.61
N GLU A 81 5.02 35.84 24.86
CA GLU A 81 5.54 34.54 25.28
C GLU A 81 4.45 33.46 25.23
N ALA A 82 3.25 33.76 25.72
CA ALA A 82 2.13 32.83 25.70
C ALA A 82 1.68 32.53 24.26
N ARG A 83 1.69 33.54 23.38
CA ARG A 83 1.39 33.37 21.95
C ARG A 83 2.40 32.45 21.29
N ALA A 84 3.70 32.71 21.48
CA ALA A 84 4.78 31.90 20.92
C ALA A 84 4.73 30.43 21.40
N GLN A 85 4.38 30.20 22.67
CA GLN A 85 4.23 28.86 23.21
C GLN A 85 3.08 28.09 22.55
N MET A 86 1.91 28.73 22.36
CA MET A 86 0.77 28.08 21.69
C MET A 86 1.06 27.80 20.20
N GLU A 87 1.72 28.72 19.51
CA GLU A 87 2.14 28.53 18.11
C GLU A 87 3.14 27.35 17.98
N LYS A 88 4.06 27.23 18.93
CA LYS A 88 4.99 26.10 19.00
C LYS A 88 4.25 24.77 19.21
N GLU A 89 3.25 24.73 20.09
CA GLU A 89 2.45 23.53 20.33
C GLU A 89 1.66 23.10 19.09
N LEU A 90 1.07 24.06 18.37
CA LEU A 90 0.36 23.79 17.11
C LEU A 90 1.30 23.25 16.03
N SER A 91 2.47 23.86 15.87
CA SER A 91 3.50 23.42 14.92
C SER A 91 4.01 22.01 15.25
N GLU A 92 4.21 21.72 16.53
CA GLU A 92 4.64 20.39 16.99
C GLU A 92 3.56 19.33 16.77
N LEU A 93 2.28 19.66 16.94
CA LEU A 93 1.17 18.75 16.61
C LEU A 93 1.07 18.49 15.11
N ASP A 94 1.22 19.52 14.27
CA ASP A 94 1.26 19.33 12.81
C ASP A 94 2.39 18.40 12.39
N ARG A 95 3.59 18.61 12.95
CA ARG A 95 4.74 17.74 12.73
C ARG A 95 4.42 16.29 13.10
N LYS A 96 3.86 16.07 14.30
CA LYS A 96 3.47 14.73 14.77
C LYS A 96 2.41 14.08 13.87
N ILE A 97 1.42 14.83 13.40
CA ILE A 97 0.39 14.31 12.47
C ILE A 97 1.05 13.85 11.16
N ALA A 98 1.93 14.67 10.58
CA ALA A 98 2.63 14.34 9.35
C ALA A 98 3.55 13.11 9.53
N GLU A 99 4.28 13.06 10.63
CA GLU A 99 5.15 11.92 10.97
C GLU A 99 4.36 10.63 11.18
N TYR A 100 3.24 10.70 11.91
CA TYR A 100 2.37 9.54 12.11
C TYR A 100 1.81 9.06 10.76
N GLN A 101 1.34 9.96 9.92
CA GLN A 101 0.82 9.61 8.60
C GLN A 101 1.89 8.96 7.73
N MET A 102 3.11 9.49 7.71
CA MET A 102 4.25 8.91 6.97
C MET A 102 4.65 7.54 7.53
N GLN A 103 4.74 7.41 8.85
CA GLN A 103 5.14 6.16 9.52
C GLN A 103 4.14 5.04 9.26
N LYS A 104 2.83 5.34 9.22
CA LYS A 104 1.78 4.33 9.04
C LYS A 104 1.47 4.07 7.57
N PHE A 105 1.31 5.12 6.77
CA PHE A 105 0.77 5.06 5.40
C PHE A 105 1.76 5.48 4.31
N GLY A 106 3.00 5.84 4.66
CA GLY A 106 4.02 6.18 3.69
C GLY A 106 4.44 4.99 2.80
N PRO A 107 5.24 5.23 1.76
CA PRO A 107 5.68 4.21 0.79
C PRO A 107 6.35 2.98 1.42
N ASP A 108 7.08 3.19 2.53
CA ASP A 108 7.70 2.13 3.35
C ASP A 108 7.09 2.07 4.77
N GLY A 109 5.85 2.54 4.89
CA GLY A 109 5.12 2.62 6.14
C GLY A 109 4.78 1.25 6.73
N GLU A 110 4.24 1.27 7.94
CA GLU A 110 3.80 0.06 8.63
C GLU A 110 2.71 -0.69 7.84
N LEU A 111 1.84 0.00 7.11
CA LEU A 111 0.83 -0.62 6.26
C LEU A 111 1.47 -1.54 5.20
N TYR A 112 2.46 -1.02 4.47
CA TYR A 112 3.15 -1.78 3.42
C TYR A 112 3.84 -3.02 4.00
N ARG A 113 4.56 -2.85 5.12
CA ARG A 113 5.23 -3.97 5.81
C ARG A 113 4.24 -5.04 6.28
N LYS A 114 3.07 -4.63 6.80
CA LYS A 114 2.04 -5.57 7.26
C LYS A 114 1.35 -6.29 6.11
N GLN A 115 1.11 -5.60 4.99
CA GLN A 115 0.62 -6.23 3.76
C GLN A 115 1.60 -7.28 3.27
N ASP A 116 2.88 -6.94 3.18
CA ASP A 116 3.93 -7.86 2.76
C ASP A 116 4.04 -9.09 3.68
N GLU A 117 4.07 -8.87 5.01
CA GLU A 117 4.15 -9.93 6.03
C GLU A 117 2.97 -10.90 5.96
N LEU A 118 1.75 -10.40 5.74
CA LEU A 118 0.53 -11.21 5.75
C LEU A 118 0.24 -11.86 4.40
N VAL A 119 0.58 -11.21 3.28
CA VAL A 119 0.25 -11.69 1.93
C VAL A 119 1.31 -12.66 1.38
N LYS A 120 2.60 -12.46 1.65
CA LYS A 120 3.68 -13.37 1.21
C LYS A 120 3.45 -14.85 1.54
N PRO A 121 3.08 -15.25 2.77
CA PRO A 121 2.89 -16.66 3.08
C PRO A 121 1.72 -17.28 2.31
N ILE A 122 0.67 -16.51 2.04
CA ILE A 122 -0.48 -16.95 1.25
C ILE A 122 -0.04 -17.17 -0.20
N GLN A 123 0.72 -16.24 -0.78
CA GLN A 123 1.26 -16.38 -2.13
C GLN A 123 2.15 -17.63 -2.26
N ASN A 124 3.00 -17.89 -1.27
CA ASN A 124 3.84 -19.09 -1.26
C ASN A 124 3.03 -20.38 -1.19
N LYS A 125 1.94 -20.42 -0.42
CA LYS A 125 1.02 -21.57 -0.36
C LYS A 125 0.35 -21.83 -1.71
N ILE A 126 -0.16 -20.78 -2.36
CA ILE A 126 -0.77 -20.87 -3.68
C ILE A 126 0.24 -21.39 -4.70
N PHE A 127 1.46 -20.85 -4.70
CA PHE A 127 2.53 -21.26 -5.60
C PHE A 127 2.89 -22.75 -5.44
N ASN A 128 3.05 -23.21 -4.20
CA ASN A 128 3.34 -24.62 -3.91
C ASN A 128 2.19 -25.54 -4.33
N ALA A 129 0.94 -25.16 -4.06
CA ALA A 129 -0.23 -25.95 -4.46
C ALA A 129 -0.34 -26.09 -5.99
N ILE A 130 -0.09 -25.01 -6.74
CA ILE A 130 -0.05 -25.06 -8.21
C ILE A 130 1.06 -26.00 -8.68
N LYS A 131 2.24 -25.93 -8.05
CA LYS A 131 3.38 -26.79 -8.41
C LYS A 131 3.10 -28.27 -8.16
N GLU A 132 2.35 -28.62 -7.11
CA GLU A 132 1.95 -30.01 -6.83
C GLU A 132 0.92 -30.54 -7.83
N VAL A 133 0.00 -29.70 -8.31
CA VAL A 133 -1.04 -30.09 -9.28
C VAL A 133 -0.52 -30.08 -10.73
N ALA A 134 0.52 -29.30 -11.01
CA ALA A 134 1.17 -29.24 -12.33
C ALA A 134 2.09 -30.43 -12.64
N VAL A 135 2.09 -31.47 -11.80
CA VAL A 135 2.82 -32.74 -11.99
C VAL A 135 1.89 -33.83 -12.53
#